data_AF-A0ABC8QB19-F1
#
_entry.id   AF-A0ABC8QB19-F1
#
_cell.length_a   1.000
_cell.length_b   1.000
_cell.length_c   1.000
_cell.angle_alpha   90.00
_cell.angle_beta   90.00
_cell.angle_gamma   90.00
#
_symmetry.space_group_name_H-M   'P 1'
#
loop_
_entity.id
_entity.type
_entity.pdbx_description
1 polymer ?
#
loop_
_entity_poly.entity_id
_entity_poly.type
_entity_poly.pdbx_seq_one_letter_code
_entity_poly.pdbx_strand_id
1 'polypeptide(L)'
;MGFKHSKGRRRRAAGFTLIELMIVVAIVGILAAIALPAYNNYMIKSKLTEATTTLDAARVAVNEAYSSNNGVFPSASSPPIITQAVASNAQYVTGIKYNNPGTSSGVGVVVTLGNTGNAQIDGHYLGMFGTGKADGTVVWTCATAQTANDSASGAAVQSMYPYLPAACQN
;
A
#
# COMPACT_ATOMS: atom_id res chain seq x y z
N MET A 1 4.85 78.28 -25.73
CA MET A 1 5.21 76.85 -25.62
C MET A 1 3.98 76.06 -25.22
N GLY A 2 3.38 75.30 -26.15
CA GLY A 2 2.13 74.56 -25.93
C GLY A 2 2.38 73.13 -25.48
N PHE A 3 1.88 72.76 -24.30
CA PHE A 3 1.91 71.38 -23.80
C PHE A 3 0.82 70.55 -24.49
N LYS A 4 1.21 69.63 -25.39
CA LYS A 4 0.33 68.59 -25.93
C LYS A 4 0.03 67.55 -24.85
N HIS A 5 -1.22 67.52 -24.37
CA HIS A 5 -1.72 66.43 -23.52
C HIS A 5 -1.90 65.15 -24.37
N SER A 6 -1.05 64.15 -24.14
CA SER A 6 -1.20 62.80 -24.69
C SER A 6 -2.28 62.04 -23.90
N LYS A 7 -3.47 61.86 -24.50
CA LYS A 7 -4.52 61.00 -23.93
C LYS A 7 -4.17 59.53 -24.17
N GLY A 8 -3.61 58.87 -23.16
CA GLY A 8 -3.40 57.41 -23.14
C GLY A 8 -4.74 56.67 -23.21
N ARG A 9 -4.95 55.87 -24.26
CA ARG A 9 -6.15 55.07 -24.48
C ARG A 9 -6.20 53.94 -23.44
N ARG A 10 -7.01 54.09 -22.38
CA ARG A 10 -7.27 53.00 -21.41
C ARG A 10 -7.93 51.84 -22.16
N ARG A 11 -7.23 50.72 -22.32
CA ARG A 11 -7.84 49.45 -22.75
C ARG A 11 -8.87 49.08 -21.68
N ARG A 12 -10.14 48.96 -22.06
CA ARG A 12 -11.17 48.42 -21.17
C ARG A 12 -10.80 46.95 -20.93
N ALA A 13 -10.51 46.58 -19.69
CA ALA A 13 -10.40 45.19 -19.32
C ALA A 13 -11.81 44.57 -19.49
N ALA A 14 -11.95 43.63 -20.42
CA ALA A 14 -13.14 42.79 -20.47
C ALA A 14 -13.09 41.88 -19.25
N GLY A 15 -14.03 42.05 -18.31
CA GLY A 15 -14.16 41.18 -17.15
C GLY A 15 -14.82 39.87 -17.53
N PHE A 16 -14.49 38.80 -16.79
CA PHE A 16 -15.22 37.53 -16.85
C PHE A 16 -16.67 37.73 -16.43
N THR A 17 -17.61 37.10 -17.13
CA THR A 17 -19.03 37.14 -16.77
C THR A 17 -19.31 36.18 -15.62
N LEU A 18 -20.32 36.50 -14.80
CA LEU A 18 -20.77 35.64 -13.70
C LEU A 18 -21.28 34.29 -14.25
N ILE A 19 -21.87 34.29 -15.45
CA ILE A 19 -22.34 33.09 -16.12
C ILE A 19 -21.19 32.19 -16.58
N GLU A 20 -20.08 32.75 -17.10
CA GLU A 20 -18.89 31.98 -17.43
C GLU A 20 -18.30 31.31 -16.18
N LEU A 21 -18.24 32.02 -15.06
CA LEU A 21 -17.74 31.46 -13.81
C LEU A 21 -18.65 30.33 -13.29
N MET A 22 -19.97 30.50 -13.34
CA MET A 22 -20.92 29.47 -12.92
C MET A 22 -20.80 28.19 -13.75
N ILE A 23 -20.63 28.29 -15.07
CA ILE A 23 -20.45 27.11 -15.94
C ILE A 23 -19.13 26.41 -15.61
N VAL A 24 -18.04 27.15 -15.39
CA VAL A 24 -16.74 26.57 -15.03
C VAL A 24 -16.84 25.80 -13.71
N VAL A 25 -17.46 26.39 -12.69
CA VAL A 25 -17.64 25.72 -11.40
C VAL A 25 -18.53 24.47 -11.53
N ALA A 26 -19.57 24.51 -12.36
CA ALA A 26 -20.41 23.35 -12.61
C ALA A 26 -19.64 22.19 -13.25
N ILE A 27 -18.81 22.47 -14.26
CA ILE A 27 -17.99 21.44 -14.93
C ILE A 27 -16.94 20.88 -13.96
N VAL A 28 -16.23 21.74 -13.23
CA VAL A 28 -15.23 21.32 -12.23
C VAL A 28 -15.88 20.48 -11.13
N GLY A 29 -17.10 20.82 -10.69
CA GLY A 29 -17.86 20.05 -9.72
C GLY A 29 -18.13 18.62 -10.16
N ILE A 30 -18.56 18.41 -11.41
CA ILE A 30 -18.80 17.07 -11.98
C ILE A 30 -17.49 16.28 -12.06
N LEU A 31 -16.42 16.89 -12.57
CA LEU A 31 -15.12 16.23 -12.69
C LEU A 31 -14.54 15.85 -11.31
N ALA A 32 -14.65 16.74 -10.32
CA ALA A 32 -14.16 16.49 -8.97
C ALA A 32 -14.90 15.32 -8.30
N ALA A 33 -16.21 15.19 -8.51
CA ALA A 33 -16.99 14.09 -7.95
C ALA A 33 -16.50 12.70 -8.40
N ILE A 34 -16.02 12.59 -9.65
CA ILE A 34 -15.47 11.35 -10.21
C ILE A 34 -13.98 11.18 -9.85
N ALA A 35 -13.21 12.28 -9.89
CA ALA A 35 -11.77 12.24 -9.72
C ALA A 35 -11.33 12.00 -8.26
N LEU A 36 -12.02 12.59 -7.28
CA LEU A 36 -11.65 12.46 -5.86
C LEU A 36 -11.62 11.02 -5.34
N PRO A 37 -12.64 10.17 -5.56
CA PRO A 37 -12.58 8.78 -5.08
C PRO A 37 -11.45 7.99 -5.76
N ALA A 38 -11.23 8.18 -7.06
CA ALA A 38 -10.15 7.51 -7.78
C ALA A 38 -8.76 7.95 -7.29
N TYR A 39 -8.58 9.25 -7.03
CA TYR A 39 -7.33 9.79 -6.51
C TYR A 39 -7.01 9.27 -5.10
N ASN A 40 -8.01 9.17 -4.22
CA ASN A 40 -7.83 8.60 -2.88
C ASN A 40 -7.37 7.14 -2.94
N ASN A 41 -7.97 6.32 -3.82
CA ASN A 41 -7.55 4.93 -4.01
C ASN A 41 -6.10 4.84 -4.51
N TYR A 42 -5.70 5.71 -5.44
CA TYR A 42 -4.33 5.77 -5.93
C TYR A 42 -3.34 6.14 -4.81
N MET A 43 -3.65 7.15 -4.01
CA MET A 43 -2.82 7.55 -2.87
C MET A 43 -2.64 6.40 -1.88
N ILE A 44 -3.72 5.68 -1.55
CA ILE A 44 -3.65 4.52 -0.64
C ILE A 44 -2.81 3.40 -1.24
N LYS A 45 -2.98 3.09 -2.53
CA LYS A 45 -2.15 2.08 -3.22
C LYS A 45 -0.67 2.44 -3.18
N SER A 46 -0.33 3.73 -3.33
CA SER A 46 1.04 4.22 -3.18
C SER A 46 1.56 3.98 -1.75
N LYS A 47 0.75 4.27 -0.72
CA LYS A 47 1.11 4.01 0.68
C LYS A 47 1.39 2.52 0.94
N LEU A 48 0.60 1.63 0.33
CA LEU A 48 0.75 0.18 0.47
C LEU A 48 1.99 -0.40 -0.23
N THR A 49 2.70 0.38 -1.05
CA THR A 49 3.97 -0.05 -1.65
C THR A 49 5.05 -0.25 -0.59
N GLU A 50 4.99 0.49 0.52
CA GLU A 50 5.86 0.28 1.69
C GLU A 50 5.66 -1.12 2.28
N ALA A 51 4.41 -1.54 2.42
CA ALA A 51 4.05 -2.86 2.96
C ALA A 51 4.56 -3.99 2.07
N THR A 52 4.38 -3.89 0.76
CA THR A 52 4.88 -4.92 -0.17
C THR A 52 6.41 -4.96 -0.21
N THR A 53 7.08 -3.82 -0.15
CA THR A 53 8.56 -3.75 -0.08
C THR A 53 9.08 -4.40 1.20
N THR A 54 8.39 -4.17 2.32
CA THR A 54 8.71 -4.80 3.62
C THR A 54 8.55 -6.31 3.56
N LEU A 55 7.45 -6.79 2.96
CA LEU A 55 7.20 -8.21 2.75
C LEU A 55 8.21 -8.87 1.80
N ASP A 56 8.63 -8.18 0.75
CA ASP A 56 9.65 -8.68 -0.18
C ASP A 56 11.01 -8.83 0.50
N ALA A 57 11.43 -7.86 1.31
CA ALA A 57 12.65 -7.96 2.12
C ALA A 57 12.58 -9.14 3.09
N ALA A 58 11.43 -9.31 3.76
CA ALA A 58 11.23 -10.44 4.67
C ALA A 58 11.26 -11.79 3.96
N ARG A 59 10.63 -11.91 2.79
CA ARG A 59 10.68 -13.10 1.93
C ARG A 59 12.11 -13.50 1.59
N VAL A 60 12.97 -12.55 1.25
CA VAL A 60 14.38 -12.82 0.91
C VAL A 60 15.11 -13.40 2.13
N ALA A 61 14.97 -12.79 3.31
CA ALA A 61 15.58 -13.27 4.53
C ALA A 61 15.07 -14.67 4.93
N VAL A 62 13.77 -14.93 4.77
CA VAL A 62 13.19 -16.26 5.04
C VAL A 62 13.72 -17.31 4.04
N ASN A 63 13.87 -16.96 2.76
CA ASN A 63 14.46 -17.86 1.76
C ASN A 63 15.92 -18.22 2.07
N GLU A 64 16.72 -17.24 2.47
CA GLU A 64 18.11 -17.46 2.87
C GLU A 64 18.17 -18.40 4.08
N ALA A 65 17.35 -18.12 5.11
CA ALA A 65 17.30 -18.96 6.30
C ALA A 65 16.83 -20.39 5.99
N TYR A 66 15.79 -20.55 5.15
CA TYR A 66 15.31 -21.86 4.70
C TYR A 66 16.41 -22.66 3.98
N SER A 67 17.17 -22.00 3.12
CA SER A 67 18.27 -22.62 2.36
C SER A 67 19.45 -23.01 3.27
N SER A 68 19.79 -22.16 4.24
CA SER A 68 20.84 -22.43 5.22
C SER A 68 20.49 -23.52 6.23
N ASN A 69 19.20 -23.77 6.44
CA ASN A 69 18.68 -24.69 7.46
C ASN A 69 18.09 -25.97 6.84
N ASN A 70 18.74 -26.46 5.78
CA ASN A 70 18.43 -27.74 5.12
C ASN A 70 16.95 -27.89 4.70
N GLY A 71 16.32 -26.83 4.23
CA GLY A 71 14.92 -26.87 3.77
C GLY A 71 13.90 -26.88 4.91
N VAL A 72 14.25 -26.31 6.07
CA VAL A 72 13.36 -26.16 7.22
C VAL A 72 13.24 -24.68 7.58
N PHE A 73 12.01 -24.17 7.65
CA PHE A 73 11.78 -22.79 8.09
C PHE A 73 12.22 -22.59 9.55
N PRO A 74 12.88 -21.46 9.89
CA PRO A 74 13.22 -21.14 11.27
C PRO A 74 11.99 -21.12 12.19
N SER A 75 12.17 -21.42 13.46
CA SER A 75 11.08 -21.38 14.44
C SER A 75 10.57 -19.95 14.65
N ALA A 76 9.31 -19.80 15.05
CA ALA A 76 8.74 -18.48 15.37
C ALA A 76 9.42 -17.81 16.59
N SER A 77 10.11 -18.59 17.43
CA SER A 77 10.91 -18.09 18.55
C SER A 77 12.27 -17.51 18.16
N SER A 78 12.74 -17.80 16.94
CA SER A 78 13.99 -17.26 16.38
C SER A 78 13.76 -16.87 14.91
N PRO A 79 12.91 -15.85 14.66
CA PRO A 79 12.56 -15.44 13.31
C PRO A 79 13.80 -14.89 12.57
N PRO A 80 13.92 -15.12 11.25
CA PRO A 80 15.03 -14.60 10.45
C PRO A 80 14.85 -13.12 10.07
N ILE A 81 13.87 -12.44 10.67
CA ILE A 81 13.51 -11.06 10.40
C ILE A 81 13.29 -10.31 11.72
N ILE A 82 13.42 -8.99 11.67
CA ILE A 82 13.10 -8.13 12.81
C ILE A 82 11.57 -8.03 12.92
N THR A 83 11.01 -8.60 13.98
CA THR A 83 9.56 -8.62 14.26
C THR A 83 9.14 -7.63 15.37
N GLN A 84 10.10 -7.04 16.07
CA GLN A 84 9.85 -6.05 17.11
C GLN A 84 9.80 -4.65 16.52
N ALA A 85 8.75 -3.90 16.92
CA ALA A 85 8.50 -2.49 16.65
C ALA A 85 9.05 -2.03 15.31
N VAL A 86 8.20 -2.15 14.27
CA VAL A 86 8.30 -1.46 12.98
C VAL A 86 9.51 -0.53 12.94
N ALA A 87 10.52 -0.95 12.17
CA ALA A 87 11.72 -0.19 11.86
C ALA A 87 11.38 1.29 11.86
N SER A 88 12.11 2.11 12.61
CA SER A 88 11.77 3.45 13.11
C SER A 88 11.36 4.51 12.06
N ASN A 89 11.19 4.11 10.79
CA ASN A 89 10.86 4.89 9.62
C ASN A 89 9.68 4.34 8.78
N ALA A 90 9.07 3.20 9.14
CA ALA A 90 7.89 2.71 8.42
C ALA A 90 6.64 3.47 8.86
N GLN A 91 5.91 4.02 7.90
CA GLN A 91 4.79 4.93 8.13
C GLN A 91 3.45 4.20 8.09
N TYR A 92 3.31 3.21 7.19
CA TYR A 92 2.05 2.53 6.91
C TYR A 92 2.01 1.06 7.32
N VAL A 93 3.16 0.51 7.73
CA VAL A 93 3.24 -0.77 8.42
C VAL A 93 3.32 -0.50 9.92
N THR A 94 2.36 -0.99 10.71
CA THR A 94 2.30 -0.78 12.17
C THR A 94 2.69 -2.01 12.99
N GLY A 95 2.90 -3.15 12.33
CA GLY A 95 3.41 -4.37 12.95
C GLY A 95 3.90 -5.36 11.91
N ILE A 96 4.81 -6.25 12.31
CA ILE A 96 5.32 -7.35 11.48
C ILE A 96 5.36 -8.60 12.35
N LYS A 97 4.83 -9.71 11.83
CA LYS A 97 4.85 -11.02 12.48
C LYS A 97 5.40 -12.06 11.53
N TYR A 98 6.29 -12.89 12.06
CA TYR A 98 6.75 -14.10 11.42
C TYR A 98 6.07 -15.28 12.10
N ASN A 99 5.38 -16.09 11.31
CA ASN A 99 4.57 -17.19 11.77
C ASN A 99 5.06 -18.47 11.12
N ASN A 100 5.47 -19.43 11.95
CA ASN A 100 5.76 -20.79 11.54
C ASN A 100 4.94 -21.73 12.45
N PRO A 101 3.98 -22.49 11.91
CA PRO A 101 3.13 -23.38 12.68
C PRO A 101 3.85 -24.64 13.18
N GLY A 102 5.17 -24.73 13.02
CA GLY A 102 5.98 -25.90 13.39
C GLY A 102 6.00 -26.99 12.32
N THR A 103 5.63 -26.64 11.08
CA THR A 103 5.70 -27.55 9.93
C THR A 103 6.82 -27.14 9.00
N SER A 104 7.52 -28.10 8.39
CA SER A 104 8.59 -27.80 7.42
C SER A 104 8.08 -27.17 6.12
N SER A 105 6.77 -27.22 5.88
CA SER A 105 6.18 -26.90 4.58
C SER A 105 5.55 -25.52 4.48
N GLY A 106 5.30 -24.80 5.59
CA GLY A 106 4.53 -23.54 5.55
C GLY A 106 5.06 -22.47 6.49
N VAL A 107 5.06 -21.22 6.02
CA VAL A 107 5.45 -20.03 6.78
C VAL A 107 4.63 -18.82 6.33
N GLY A 108 4.36 -17.89 7.24
CA GLY A 108 3.75 -16.61 6.93
C GLY A 108 4.57 -15.45 7.49
N VAL A 109 4.75 -14.41 6.69
CA VAL A 109 5.13 -13.09 7.19
C VAL A 109 3.94 -12.17 6.99
N VAL A 110 3.40 -11.63 8.08
CA VAL A 110 2.20 -10.78 8.05
C VAL A 110 2.55 -9.40 8.57
N VAL A 111 2.17 -8.37 7.82
CA VAL A 111 2.25 -6.99 8.25
C VAL A 111 0.87 -6.47 8.65
N THR A 112 0.83 -5.69 9.72
CA THR A 112 -0.36 -4.90 10.09
C THR A 112 -0.28 -3.56 9.38
N LEU A 113 -1.35 -3.18 8.71
CA LEU A 113 -1.45 -1.90 8.01
C LEU A 113 -2.06 -0.84 8.92
N GLY A 114 -1.62 0.41 8.78
CA GLY A 114 -2.17 1.52 9.55
C GLY A 114 -1.76 2.89 9.01
N ASN A 115 -2.28 3.95 9.64
CA ASN A 115 -1.98 5.35 9.31
C ASN A 115 -2.28 5.75 7.85
N THR A 116 -3.08 4.98 7.11
CA THR A 116 -3.44 5.29 5.73
C THR A 116 -4.59 6.30 5.66
N GLY A 117 -5.40 6.40 6.72
CA GLY A 117 -6.60 7.21 6.76
C GLY A 117 -7.79 6.54 6.08
N ASN A 118 -7.72 5.22 5.84
CA ASN A 118 -8.78 4.44 5.24
C ASN A 118 -9.12 3.24 6.13
N ALA A 119 -10.35 3.19 6.64
CA ALA A 119 -10.82 2.13 7.54
C ALA A 119 -10.93 0.74 6.89
N GLN A 120 -10.87 0.64 5.56
CA GLN A 120 -10.79 -0.64 4.83
C GLN A 120 -9.37 -1.20 4.79
N ILE A 121 -8.37 -0.42 5.24
CA ILE A 121 -6.95 -0.79 5.24
C ILE A 121 -6.38 -0.78 6.66
N ASP A 122 -6.65 0.28 7.41
CA ASP A 122 -6.08 0.47 8.75
C ASP A 122 -6.63 -0.61 9.71
N GLY A 123 -5.71 -1.32 10.37
CA GLY A 123 -6.02 -2.46 11.24
C GLY A 123 -6.24 -3.77 10.50
N HIS A 124 -6.07 -3.82 9.18
CA HIS A 124 -6.09 -5.05 8.39
C HIS A 124 -4.67 -5.53 8.08
N TYR A 125 -4.58 -6.73 7.49
CA TYR A 125 -3.33 -7.46 7.37
C TYR A 125 -3.04 -7.83 5.92
N LEU A 126 -1.76 -7.69 5.55
CA LEU A 126 -1.22 -8.16 4.28
C LEU A 126 -0.09 -9.15 4.58
N GLY A 127 -0.02 -10.24 3.84
CA GLY A 127 0.92 -11.30 4.12
C GLY A 127 1.64 -11.82 2.89
N MET A 128 2.82 -12.38 3.15
CA MET A 128 3.62 -13.15 2.22
C MET A 128 3.74 -14.57 2.79
N PHE A 129 3.15 -15.53 2.08
CA PHE A 129 2.98 -16.91 2.54
C PHE A 129 3.84 -17.84 1.72
N GLY A 130 4.76 -18.53 2.38
CA GLY A 130 5.73 -19.42 1.76
C GLY A 130 5.34 -20.87 1.96
N THR A 131 5.40 -21.66 0.88
CA THR A 131 5.29 -23.11 0.93
C THR A 131 6.60 -23.75 0.47
N GLY A 132 7.28 -24.43 1.38
CA GLY A 132 8.50 -25.20 1.09
C GLY A 132 8.19 -26.39 0.17
N LYS A 133 9.11 -26.70 -0.74
CA LYS A 133 8.99 -27.78 -1.72
C LYS A 133 10.11 -28.79 -1.55
N ALA A 134 9.87 -30.02 -2.02
CA ALA A 134 10.83 -31.13 -1.91
C ALA A 134 12.13 -30.88 -2.69
N ASP A 135 12.11 -29.96 -3.66
CA ASP A 135 13.29 -29.52 -4.42
C ASP A 135 14.12 -28.46 -3.69
N GLY A 136 13.76 -28.12 -2.44
CA GLY A 136 14.45 -27.10 -1.65
C GLY A 136 14.06 -25.67 -1.97
N THR A 137 13.08 -25.46 -2.87
CA THR A 137 12.57 -24.12 -3.18
C THR A 137 11.40 -23.73 -2.27
N VAL A 138 11.10 -22.42 -2.24
CA VAL A 138 9.91 -21.89 -1.56
C VAL A 138 9.03 -21.20 -2.58
N VAL A 139 7.78 -21.64 -2.67
CA VAL A 139 6.74 -20.98 -3.47
C VAL A 139 6.05 -19.94 -2.61
N TRP A 140 5.93 -18.71 -3.12
CA TRP A 140 5.39 -17.59 -2.37
C TRP A 140 4.08 -17.09 -2.95
N THR A 141 3.14 -16.78 -2.08
CA THR A 141 1.86 -16.13 -2.39
C THR A 141 1.74 -14.86 -1.57
N CYS A 142 1.57 -13.72 -2.23
CA CYS A 142 1.11 -12.51 -1.55
C CYS A 142 -0.42 -12.56 -1.46
N ALA A 143 -0.98 -12.34 -0.28
CA ALA A 143 -2.41 -12.41 -0.04
C ALA A 143 -2.80 -11.55 1.17
N THR A 144 -4.09 -11.25 1.31
CA THR A 144 -4.60 -10.67 2.56
C THR A 144 -4.55 -11.70 3.69
N ALA A 145 -4.54 -11.21 4.94
CA ALA A 145 -4.64 -12.04 6.15
C ALA A 145 -5.85 -11.63 6.99
N GLN A 146 -6.41 -12.59 7.72
CA GLN A 146 -7.43 -12.34 8.75
C GLN A 146 -6.81 -11.90 10.07
N THR A 147 -5.64 -12.46 10.39
CA THR A 147 -4.93 -12.15 11.63
C THR A 147 -3.44 -11.95 11.40
N ALA A 148 -2.79 -11.26 12.32
CA ALA A 148 -1.33 -11.13 12.30
C ALA A 148 -0.58 -12.48 12.45
N ASN A 149 -1.27 -13.56 12.84
CA ASN A 149 -0.65 -14.86 13.12
C ASN A 149 -0.84 -15.89 11.98
N ASP A 150 -1.47 -15.48 10.87
CA ASP A 150 -1.73 -16.37 9.76
C ASP A 150 -0.40 -16.88 9.15
N SER A 151 -0.36 -18.19 8.88
CA SER A 151 0.82 -18.87 8.32
C SER A 151 0.59 -19.43 6.92
N ALA A 152 -0.60 -19.22 6.36
CA ALA A 152 -0.97 -19.64 5.02
C ALA A 152 -1.96 -18.64 4.42
N SER A 153 -1.95 -18.51 3.10
CA SER A 153 -2.97 -17.76 2.36
C SER A 153 -4.29 -18.53 2.43
N GLY A 154 -5.36 -17.91 2.91
CA GLY A 154 -6.66 -18.58 2.99
C GLY A 154 -7.84 -17.66 3.29
N ALA A 155 -7.60 -16.36 3.43
CA ALA A 155 -8.65 -15.39 3.70
C ALA A 155 -8.52 -14.18 2.79
N ALA A 156 -9.53 -14.00 1.94
CA ALA A 156 -9.66 -12.85 1.07
C ALA A 156 -10.41 -11.72 1.79
N VAL A 157 -9.69 -10.66 2.17
CA VAL A 157 -10.28 -9.41 2.66
C VAL A 157 -10.59 -8.54 1.44
N GLN A 158 -11.68 -8.88 0.74
CA GLN A 158 -12.07 -8.31 -0.55
C GLN A 158 -12.17 -6.77 -0.55
N SER A 159 -12.50 -6.17 0.60
CA SER A 159 -12.51 -4.72 0.79
C SER A 159 -11.16 -4.06 0.50
N MET A 160 -10.04 -4.78 0.63
CA MET A 160 -8.69 -4.26 0.38
C MET A 160 -8.28 -4.33 -1.09
N TYR A 161 -8.92 -5.17 -1.90
CA TYR A 161 -8.45 -5.49 -3.25
C TYR A 161 -8.30 -4.28 -4.17
N PRO A 162 -9.21 -3.27 -4.15
CA PRO A 162 -9.04 -2.07 -4.97
C PRO A 162 -7.73 -1.29 -4.71
N TYR A 163 -7.12 -1.50 -3.55
CA TYR A 163 -5.93 -0.78 -3.11
C TYR A 163 -4.63 -1.60 -3.25
N LEU A 164 -4.74 -2.92 -3.46
CA LEU A 164 -3.58 -3.82 -3.53
C LEU A 164 -3.06 -3.98 -4.97
N PRO A 165 -1.76 -4.32 -5.15
CA PRO A 165 -1.26 -4.85 -6.41
C PRO A 165 -1.96 -6.16 -6.76
N ALA A 166 -2.14 -6.44 -8.06
CA ALA A 166 -2.80 -7.66 -8.53
C ALA A 166 -2.14 -8.95 -7.99
N ALA A 167 -0.82 -8.94 -7.79
CA ALA A 167 -0.07 -10.06 -7.22
C ALA A 167 -0.47 -10.42 -5.78
N CYS A 168 -1.13 -9.51 -5.06
CA CYS A 168 -1.53 -9.66 -3.66
C CYS A 168 -3.05 -9.81 -3.47
N GLN A 169 -3.82 -9.92 -4.56
CA GLN A 169 -5.29 -10.08 -4.53
C GLN A 169 -5.68 -11.57 -4.50
N ASN A 170 -5.05 -12.35 -3.63
CA ASN A 170 -5.29 -13.79 -3.44
C ASN A 170 -5.96 -14.07 -2.10
#